data_AF-A0A1V4ZAM1-F1
#
_entry.id   AF-A0A1V4ZAM1-F1
#
_cell.length_a   1.000
_cell.length_b   1.000
_cell.length_c   1.000
_cell.angle_alpha   90.00
_cell.angle_beta   90.00
_cell.angle_gamma   90.00
#
_symmetry.space_group_name_H-M   'P 1'
#
loop_
_entity.id
_entity.type
_entity.pdbx_description
1 polymer ?
#
loop_
_entity_poly.entity_id
_entity_poly.type
_entity_poly.pdbx_seq_one_letter_code
_entity_poly.pdbx_strand_id
1 'polypeptide(L)'
;MARKKRKEEKEPEYEWVPPEFDEKAFLVKDIVGTKALMLTAVIAVAFGVAAALIGNAVGVIVSLIIYLIGAVTLNYVLRYMKISMSDIDKKTMIGNLALYMLLALGIWILLINEPFM
;
A
#
# COMPACT_ATOMS: atom_id res chain seq x y z
N MET A 1 -42.87 42.63 -39.13
CA MET A 1 -42.49 42.45 -37.71
C MET A 1 -41.26 41.55 -37.64
N ALA A 2 -40.08 42.14 -37.45
CA ALA A 2 -38.81 41.41 -37.40
C ALA A 2 -38.64 40.73 -36.03
N ARG A 3 -38.61 39.40 -36.00
CA ARG A 3 -38.29 38.63 -34.79
C ARG A 3 -36.79 38.77 -34.52
N LYS A 4 -36.43 39.55 -33.50
CA LYS A 4 -35.06 39.62 -32.94
C LYS A 4 -34.61 38.21 -32.55
N LYS A 5 -33.61 37.67 -33.25
CA LYS A 5 -32.87 36.48 -32.80
C LYS A 5 -32.15 36.84 -31.49
N ARG A 6 -32.51 36.17 -30.40
CA ARG A 6 -31.76 36.18 -29.13
C ARG A 6 -30.35 35.66 -29.43
N LYS A 7 -29.33 36.41 -28.98
CA LYS A 7 -27.95 35.94 -28.95
C LYS A 7 -27.90 34.74 -28.01
N GLU A 8 -27.55 33.58 -28.56
CA GLU A 8 -27.12 32.42 -27.76
C GLU A 8 -25.80 32.82 -27.09
N GLU A 9 -25.84 33.00 -25.79
CA GLU A 9 -24.64 33.08 -24.96
C GLU A 9 -23.97 31.71 -25.04
N LYS A 10 -22.89 31.62 -25.82
CA LYS A 10 -22.05 30.43 -25.88
C LYS A 10 -21.48 30.23 -24.48
N GLU A 11 -21.87 29.13 -23.83
CA GLU A 11 -21.23 28.66 -22.61
C GLU A 11 -19.72 28.54 -22.85
N PRO A 12 -18.86 28.99 -21.91
CA PRO A 12 -17.43 28.91 -22.11
C PRO A 12 -17.03 27.44 -22.28
N GLU A 13 -16.53 27.09 -23.46
CA GLU A 13 -15.94 25.80 -23.74
C GLU A 13 -14.80 25.59 -22.72
N TYR A 14 -14.92 24.56 -21.89
CA TYR A 14 -13.91 24.21 -20.91
C TYR A 14 -12.65 23.74 -21.66
N GLU A 15 -11.69 24.63 -21.81
CA GLU A 15 -10.36 24.29 -22.31
C GLU A 15 -9.57 23.60 -21.20
N TRP A 16 -9.43 22.28 -21.29
CA TRP A 16 -8.55 21.54 -20.39
C TRP A 16 -7.10 21.87 -20.72
N VAL A 17 -6.47 22.69 -19.87
CA VAL A 17 -5.01 22.88 -19.88
C VAL A 17 -4.35 21.77 -19.06
N PRO A 18 -3.45 20.95 -19.64
CA PRO A 18 -2.74 19.94 -18.88
C PRO A 18 -1.87 20.61 -17.81
N PRO A 19 -1.89 20.11 -16.56
CA PRO A 19 -1.03 20.65 -15.51
C PRO A 19 0.44 20.46 -15.86
N GLU A 20 1.30 21.39 -15.44
CA GLU A 20 2.74 21.25 -15.62
C GLU A 20 3.27 20.04 -14.82
N PHE A 21 4.04 19.19 -15.50
CA PHE A 21 4.63 18.00 -14.88
C PHE A 21 5.85 18.39 -14.05
N ASP A 22 5.77 18.22 -12.74
CA ASP A 22 6.93 18.35 -11.85
C ASP A 22 7.68 17.02 -11.73
N GLU A 23 8.77 16.89 -12.48
CA GLU A 23 9.65 15.71 -12.47
C GLU A 23 10.20 15.40 -11.08
N LYS A 24 10.57 16.42 -10.29
CA LYS A 24 11.20 16.22 -8.98
C LYS A 24 10.19 15.67 -7.99
N ALA A 25 8.99 16.24 -7.95
CA ALA A 25 7.92 15.76 -7.10
C ALA A 25 7.53 14.31 -7.45
N PHE A 26 7.51 13.98 -8.75
CA PHE A 26 7.24 12.62 -9.22
C PHE A 26 8.29 11.62 -8.73
N LEU A 27 9.58 11.93 -8.89
CA LEU A 27 10.67 11.05 -8.46
C LEU A 27 10.69 10.84 -6.94
N VAL A 28 10.46 11.90 -6.16
CA VAL A 28 10.39 11.79 -4.69
C VAL A 28 9.26 10.86 -4.28
N LYS A 29 8.08 10.98 -4.90
CA LYS A 29 6.94 10.11 -4.63
C LYS A 29 7.25 8.64 -4.93
N ASP A 30 7.91 8.36 -6.05
CA ASP A 30 8.23 6.99 -6.45
C ASP A 30 9.27 6.33 -5.54
N ILE A 31 10.30 7.07 -5.13
CA ILE A 31 11.30 6.62 -4.15
C ILE A 31 10.65 6.26 -2.82
N VAL A 32 9.74 7.11 -2.35
CA VAL A 32 8.99 6.89 -1.10
C VAL A 32 8.11 5.65 -1.21
N GLY A 33 7.40 5.49 -2.33
CA GLY A 33 6.58 4.30 -2.61
C GLY A 33 7.40 3.02 -2.60
N THR A 34 8.56 3.03 -3.26
CA THR A 34 9.45 1.86 -3.34
C THR A 34 10.05 1.51 -1.98
N LYS A 35 10.45 2.52 -1.19
CA LYS A 35 10.91 2.30 0.19
C LYS A 35 9.83 1.66 1.06
N ALA A 36 8.58 2.15 0.96
CA ALA A 36 7.46 1.58 1.68
C ALA A 36 7.23 0.11 1.28
N LEU A 37 7.31 -0.19 -0.01
CA LEU A 37 7.16 -1.55 -0.54
C LEU A 37 8.27 -2.49 -0.04
N MET A 38 9.53 -2.07 -0.10
CA MET A 38 10.66 -2.87 0.42
C MET A 38 10.50 -3.15 1.92
N LEU A 39 10.14 -2.12 2.70
CA LEU A 39 9.95 -2.25 4.14
C LEU A 39 8.80 -3.19 4.47
N THR A 40 7.71 -3.10 3.70
CA THR A 40 6.57 -4.01 3.80
C THR A 40 6.99 -5.46 3.57
N ALA A 41 7.81 -5.73 2.54
CA ALA A 41 8.31 -7.07 2.26
C ALA A 41 9.17 -7.61 3.42
N VAL A 42 10.07 -6.80 3.97
CA VAL A 42 10.90 -7.19 5.12
C VAL A 42 10.04 -7.53 6.35
N ILE A 43 9.05 -6.70 6.66
CA ILE A 43 8.12 -6.93 7.77
C ILE A 43 7.31 -8.22 7.53
N ALA A 44 6.82 -8.43 6.31
CA ALA A 44 6.05 -9.61 5.95
C ALA A 44 6.86 -10.90 6.10
N VAL A 45 8.14 -10.89 5.69
CA VAL A 45 9.06 -12.01 5.92
C VAL A 45 9.26 -12.25 7.41
N ALA A 46 9.60 -11.21 8.18
CA ALA A 46 9.86 -11.34 9.61
C ALA A 46 8.66 -11.90 10.37
N PHE A 47 7.45 -11.39 10.11
CA PHE A 47 6.23 -11.87 10.77
C PHE A 47 5.77 -13.24 10.26
N GLY A 48 5.97 -13.55 8.98
CA GLY A 48 5.69 -14.88 8.43
C GLY A 48 6.57 -15.97 9.07
N VAL A 49 7.87 -15.70 9.19
CA VAL A 49 8.82 -16.58 9.89
C VAL A 49 8.46 -16.72 11.36
N ALA A 50 8.19 -15.61 12.05
CA ALA A 50 7.80 -15.63 13.46
C ALA A 50 6.49 -16.42 13.70
N ALA A 51 5.49 -16.23 12.83
CA ALA A 51 4.23 -16.97 12.89
C ALA A 51 4.43 -18.48 12.68
N ALA A 52 5.35 -18.87 11.79
CA ALA A 52 5.67 -20.28 11.56
C ALA A 52 6.41 -20.90 12.76
N LEU A 53 7.51 -20.30 13.21
CA LEU A 53 8.36 -20.84 14.26
C LEU A 53 7.65 -20.89 15.63
N ILE A 54 7.05 -19.77 16.04
CA ILE A 54 6.33 -19.69 17.32
C ILE A 54 5.05 -20.53 17.26
N GLY A 55 4.41 -20.53 16.09
CA GLY A 55 3.23 -21.32 15.80
C GLY A 55 3.41 -22.82 15.97
N ASN A 56 4.52 -23.35 15.48
CA ASN A 56 4.84 -24.77 15.58
C ASN A 56 4.94 -25.20 17.06
N ALA A 57 5.53 -24.35 17.91
CA ALA A 57 5.69 -24.65 19.34
C ALA A 57 4.41 -24.45 20.19
N VAL A 58 3.58 -23.45 19.88
CA VAL A 58 2.47 -23.02 20.76
C VAL A 58 1.09 -23.33 20.17
N GLY A 59 0.99 -23.43 18.85
CA GLY A 59 -0.23 -23.75 18.12
C GLY A 59 -0.65 -22.66 17.11
N VAL A 60 -1.52 -23.07 16.18
CA VAL A 60 -1.95 -22.28 15.01
C VAL A 60 -2.64 -20.96 15.37
N ILE A 61 -3.35 -20.92 16.51
CA ILE A 61 -4.03 -19.69 16.97
C ILE A 61 -3.01 -18.59 17.25
N VAL A 62 -1.85 -18.92 17.83
CA VAL A 62 -0.79 -17.96 18.14
C VAL A 62 -0.14 -17.44 16.85
N SER A 63 0.07 -18.30 15.86
CA SER A 63 0.53 -17.88 14.53
C SER A 63 -0.40 -16.85 13.90
N LEU A 64 -1.71 -17.10 13.96
CA LEU A 64 -2.71 -16.20 13.39
C LEU A 64 -2.70 -14.84 14.10
N ILE A 65 -2.54 -14.83 15.44
CA ILE A 65 -2.40 -13.58 16.20
C ILE A 65 -1.14 -12.82 15.76
N ILE A 66 0.02 -13.48 15.68
CA ILE A 66 1.28 -12.87 15.23
C ILE A 66 1.13 -12.28 13.81
N TYR A 67 0.51 -13.04 12.91
CA TYR A 67 0.23 -12.61 11.54
C TYR A 67 -0.65 -11.36 11.48
N LEU A 68 -1.72 -11.28 12.30
CA LEU A 68 -2.58 -10.10 12.37
C LEU A 68 -1.87 -8.90 13.03
N ILE A 69 -1.04 -9.13 14.04
CA ILE A 69 -0.24 -8.08 14.69
C ILE A 69 0.71 -7.44 13.68
N GLY A 70 1.33 -8.22 12.79
CA GLY A 70 2.22 -7.64 11.77
C GLY A 70 1.47 -6.75 10.76
N ALA A 71 0.21 -7.07 10.42
CA ALA A 71 -0.62 -6.21 9.55
C ALA A 71 -0.90 -4.85 10.20
N VAL A 72 -1.16 -4.84 11.51
CA VAL A 72 -1.34 -3.61 12.28
C VAL A 72 -0.01 -2.86 12.39
N THR A 73 1.09 -3.59 12.67
CA THR A 73 2.44 -3.04 12.82
C THR A 73 2.92 -2.34 11.55
N LEU A 74 2.57 -2.84 10.37
CA LEU A 74 2.88 -2.21 9.09
C LEU A 74 2.44 -0.73 9.05
N ASN A 75 1.21 -0.44 9.49
CA ASN A 75 0.69 0.93 9.51
C ASN A 75 1.46 1.83 10.48
N TYR A 76 1.90 1.30 11.61
CA TYR A 76 2.70 2.05 12.59
C TYR A 76 4.11 2.32 12.07
N VAL A 77 4.76 1.32 11.48
CA VAL A 77 6.13 1.44 10.96
C VAL A 77 6.20 2.42 9.79
N LEU A 78 5.22 2.36 8.87
CA LEU A 78 5.14 3.30 7.74
C LEU A 78 4.95 4.75 8.21
N ARG A 79 4.11 4.97 9.23
CA ARG A 79 3.95 6.31 9.87
C ARG A 79 5.22 6.78 10.57
N TYR A 80 5.92 5.89 11.28
CA TYR A 80 7.13 6.22 12.02
C TYR A 80 8.27 6.69 11.10
N MET A 81 8.36 6.11 9.90
CA MET A 81 9.36 6.47 8.88
C MET A 81 9.13 7.85 8.23
N LYS A 82 8.22 8.68 8.78
CA LYS A 82 7.83 10.00 8.26
C LYS A 82 7.36 9.98 6.80
N ILE A 83 6.94 8.82 6.32
CA ILE A 83 6.23 8.75 5.06
C ILE A 83 4.82 9.25 5.37
N SER A 84 4.51 10.49 4.99
CA SER A 84 3.22 11.06 5.34
C SER A 84 2.12 10.28 4.62
N MET A 85 1.04 9.96 5.33
CA MET A 85 -0.14 9.33 4.71
C MET A 85 -0.81 10.25 3.67
N SER A 86 -0.43 11.52 3.63
CA SER A 86 -0.77 12.49 2.58
C SER A 86 0.06 12.30 1.30
N ASP A 87 1.28 11.75 1.39
CA ASP A 87 2.14 11.47 0.23
C ASP A 87 1.89 10.08 -0.37
N ILE A 88 1.40 9.13 0.45
CA ILE A 88 1.03 7.79 -0.01
C ILE A 88 -0.44 7.79 -0.46
N ASP A 89 -0.65 7.48 -1.73
CA ASP A 89 -1.99 7.22 -2.27
C ASP A 89 -2.65 6.04 -1.53
N LYS A 90 -3.94 6.14 -1.21
CA LYS A 90 -4.69 5.06 -0.54
C LYS A 90 -4.55 3.73 -1.29
N LYS A 91 -4.44 3.78 -2.62
CA LYS A 91 -4.20 2.61 -3.47
C LYS A 91 -2.87 1.93 -3.15
N THR A 92 -1.80 2.69 -2.99
CA THR A 92 -0.47 2.17 -2.62
C THR A 92 -0.47 1.57 -1.22
N MET A 93 -1.21 2.17 -0.28
CA MET A 93 -1.35 1.62 1.07
C MET A 93 -2.08 0.26 1.07
N ILE A 94 -3.17 0.15 0.31
CA ILE A 94 -3.88 -1.13 0.11
C ILE A 94 -2.96 -2.16 -0.56
N GLY A 95 -2.17 -1.73 -1.55
CA GLY A 95 -1.17 -2.57 -2.20
C GLY A 95 -0.13 -3.12 -1.22
N ASN A 96 0.41 -2.28 -0.34
CA ASN A 96 1.35 -2.72 0.71
C ASN A 96 0.68 -3.65 1.72
N LEU A 97 -0.56 -3.38 2.14
CA LEU A 97 -1.28 -4.30 3.01
C LEU A 97 -1.50 -5.66 2.34
N ALA A 98 -1.91 -5.68 1.07
CA ALA A 98 -2.09 -6.90 0.31
C ALA A 98 -0.77 -7.67 0.15
N LEU A 99 0.31 -6.97 -0.17
CA LEU A 99 1.66 -7.54 -0.23
C LEU A 99 2.03 -8.20 1.10
N TYR A 100 1.83 -7.51 2.22
CA TYR A 100 2.09 -8.07 3.53
C TYR A 100 1.29 -9.35 3.77
N MET A 101 -0.03 -9.28 3.58
CA MET A 101 -0.93 -10.40 3.88
C MET A 101 -0.55 -11.64 3.05
N LEU A 102 -0.33 -11.47 1.74
CA LEU A 102 -0.01 -12.60 0.86
C LEU A 102 1.41 -13.13 1.10
N LEU A 103 2.40 -12.26 1.27
CA LEU A 103 3.79 -12.68 1.41
C LEU A 103 4.06 -13.31 2.78
N ALA A 104 3.53 -12.73 3.86
CA ALA A 104 3.65 -13.31 5.19
C ALA A 104 2.92 -14.66 5.30
N LEU A 105 1.72 -14.77 4.71
CA LEU A 105 0.97 -16.03 4.67
C LEU A 105 1.69 -17.08 3.80
N GLY A 106 2.24 -16.69 2.65
CA GLY A 106 3.02 -17.58 1.79
C GLY A 106 4.25 -18.13 2.50
N ILE A 107 4.99 -17.30 3.24
CA ILE A 107 6.14 -17.73 4.04
C ILE A 107 5.72 -18.64 5.19
N TRP A 108 4.62 -18.30 5.86
CA TRP A 108 4.09 -19.12 6.95
C TRP A 108 3.72 -20.53 6.46
N ILE A 109 3.00 -20.64 5.35
CA ILE A 109 2.64 -21.93 4.73
C ILE A 109 3.89 -22.69 4.27
N LEU A 110 4.81 -22.00 3.60
CA LEU A 110 6.05 -22.62 3.09
C LEU A 110 6.85 -23.24 4.21
N LEU A 111 6.99 -22.54 5.33
CA LEU A 111 7.80 -22.98 6.46
C LEU A 111 7.12 -24.07 7.30
N ILE A 112 5.79 -24.13 7.34
CA ILE A 112 5.07 -25.22 8.02
C ILE A 112 5.18 -26.54 7.26
N ASN A 113 5.40 -26.50 5.95
CA ASN A 113 5.46 -27.70 5.13
C ASN A 113 6.87 -28.29 5.12
N GLU A 114 6.97 -29.63 5.11
CA GLU A 114 8.24 -30.31 4.87
C GLU A 114 8.85 -29.84 3.53
N PRO A 115 10.18 -29.70 3.39
CA PRO A 115 11.27 -30.11 4.31
C PRO A 115 11.74 -29.01 5.28
N PHE A 116 11.03 -27.89 5.39
CA PHE A 116 11.52 -26.73 6.14
C PHE A 116 11.30 -26.85 7.65
N MET A 117 10.19 -27.46 8.07
CA MET A 117 9.91 -27.89 9.45
C MET A 117 9.15 -29.20 9.46
#